data_AF-A0A4Z0PKW2-F1
#
_entry.id   AF-A0A4Z0PKW2-F1
#
_cell.length_a   1.000
_cell.length_b   1.000
_cell.length_c   1.000
_cell.angle_alpha   90.00
_cell.angle_beta   90.00
_cell.angle_gamma   90.00
#
_symmetry.space_group_name_H-M   'P 1'
#
loop_
_entity.id
_entity.type
_entity.pdbx_description
1 polymer ?
#
loop_
_entity_poly.entity_id
_entity_poly.type
_entity_poly.pdbx_seq_one_letter_code
_entity_poly.pdbx_strand_id
1 'polypeptide(L)'
;MIKERKTELVEGFRHSVPYINTHRGKTFVIMLGGEAIEHDNFSSIVSDIGLLHSLGIRLVVVYGARPQIDANLAAHHHEPIYHKNTRVTDAKALELVKQAAGLLQLDITARLSMSLNNTPLQG
;
A
#
# COMPACT_ATOMS: atom_id res chain seq x y z
N MET A 1 41.65 -7.95 13.86
CA MET A 1 40.73 -8.65 12.94
C MET A 1 40.00 -7.60 12.13
N ILE A 2 40.40 -7.36 10.87
CA ILE A 2 39.78 -6.35 10.00
C ILE A 2 38.47 -6.95 9.49
N LYS A 3 37.33 -6.32 9.83
CA LYS A 3 36.01 -6.73 9.34
C LYS A 3 35.96 -6.39 7.85
N GLU A 4 36.00 -7.39 6.98
CA GLU A 4 35.79 -7.20 5.53
C GLU A 4 34.47 -6.45 5.32
N ARG A 5 34.55 -5.23 4.78
CA ARG A 5 33.36 -4.48 4.38
C ARG A 5 32.88 -5.07 3.05
N LYS A 6 31.72 -5.74 3.09
CA LYS A 6 31.04 -6.17 1.86
C LYS A 6 30.70 -4.95 1.00
N THR A 7 31.40 -4.79 -0.12
CA THR A 7 31.18 -3.72 -1.10
C THR A 7 29.93 -3.93 -1.95
N GLU A 8 29.38 -5.14 -1.99
CA GLU A 8 28.17 -5.50 -2.75
C GLU A 8 26.98 -4.57 -2.47
N LEU A 9 26.75 -4.21 -1.20
CA LEU A 9 25.68 -3.29 -0.81
C LEU A 9 25.93 -1.87 -1.34
N VAL A 10 27.18 -1.41 -1.28
CA VAL A 10 27.59 -0.09 -1.75
C VAL A 10 27.43 0.01 -3.25
N GLU A 11 27.88 -1.01 -3.99
CA GLU A 11 27.73 -1.07 -5.45
C GLU A 11 26.25 -1.13 -5.85
N GLY A 12 25.45 -1.97 -5.22
CA GLY A 12 24.00 -2.05 -5.48
C GLY A 12 23.29 -0.71 -5.24
N PHE A 13 23.66 0.02 -4.19
CA PHE A 13 23.13 1.36 -3.94
C PHE A 13 23.54 2.35 -5.03
N ARG A 14 24.82 2.36 -5.45
CA ARG A 14 25.32 3.22 -6.54
C ARG A 14 24.59 2.96 -7.86
N HIS A 15 24.29 1.69 -8.17
CA HIS A 15 23.51 1.33 -9.36
C HIS A 15 22.05 1.84 -9.31
N SER A 16 21.52 2.09 -8.11
CA SER A 16 20.15 2.60 -7.92
C SER A 16 20.05 4.13 -8.02
N VAL A 17 21.16 4.87 -7.80
CA VAL A 17 21.20 6.35 -7.82
C VAL A 17 20.61 6.97 -9.09
N PRO A 18 20.91 6.48 -10.32
CA PRO A 18 20.33 7.04 -11.53
C PRO A 18 18.80 6.96 -11.56
N TYR A 19 18.22 5.87 -11.05
CA TYR A 19 16.78 5.68 -10.97
C TYR A 19 16.14 6.63 -9.96
N ILE A 20 16.77 6.82 -8.79
CA ILE A 20 16.32 7.77 -7.77
C ILE A 20 16.28 9.18 -8.35
N ASN A 21 17.36 9.62 -8.99
CA ASN A 21 17.44 10.97 -9.56
C ASN A 21 16.42 11.19 -10.68
N THR A 22 16.18 10.17 -11.52
CA THR A 22 15.21 10.24 -12.63
C THR A 22 13.77 10.43 -12.14
N HIS A 23 13.42 9.78 -11.02
CA HIS A 23 12.05 9.75 -10.51
C HIS A 23 11.79 10.73 -9.36
N ARG A 24 12.83 11.36 -8.81
CA ARG A 24 12.67 12.42 -7.81
C ARG A 24 11.77 13.54 -8.34
N GLY A 25 10.81 13.95 -7.52
CA GLY A 25 9.78 14.95 -7.85
C GLY A 25 8.67 14.45 -8.79
N LYS A 26 8.81 13.25 -9.40
CA LYS A 26 7.74 12.65 -10.22
C LYS A 26 6.61 12.11 -9.34
N THR A 27 5.45 11.90 -9.95
CA THR A 27 4.27 11.34 -9.26
C THR A 27 4.11 9.89 -9.65
N PHE A 28 4.03 9.01 -8.65
CA PHE A 28 3.71 7.59 -8.83
C PHE A 28 2.29 7.35 -8.32
N VAL A 29 1.47 6.69 -9.14
CA VAL A 29 0.15 6.20 -8.74
C VAL A 29 0.29 4.70 -8.46
N ILE A 30 0.09 4.30 -7.22
CA ILE A 30 0.26 2.92 -6.75
C ILE A 30 -1.12 2.36 -6.43
N MET A 31 -1.55 1.32 -7.15
CA MET A 31 -2.80 0.61 -6.87
C MET A 31 -2.50 -0.62 -6.01
N LEU A 32 -3.16 -0.71 -4.85
CA LEU A 32 -3.10 -1.85 -3.95
C LEU A 32 -4.43 -2.60 -4.00
N GLY A 33 -4.39 -3.90 -4.29
CA GLY A 33 -5.57 -4.76 -4.13
C GLY A 33 -5.98 -4.86 -2.66
N GLY A 34 -7.26 -5.17 -2.40
CA GLY A 34 -7.71 -5.39 -1.02
C GLY A 34 -7.01 -6.59 -0.38
N GLU A 35 -6.65 -7.58 -1.20
CA GLU A 35 -5.88 -8.76 -0.83
C GLU A 35 -4.46 -8.40 -0.36
N ALA A 36 -3.83 -7.41 -0.99
CA ALA A 36 -2.51 -6.94 -0.59
C ALA A 36 -2.52 -6.23 0.78
N ILE A 37 -3.67 -5.66 1.15
CA ILE A 37 -3.86 -4.96 2.44
C ILE A 37 -4.12 -5.95 3.57
N GLU A 38 -4.83 -7.05 3.29
CA GLU A 38 -5.06 -8.16 4.24
C GLU A 38 -3.82 -9.02 4.47
N HIS A 39 -2.89 -9.06 3.52
CA HIS A 39 -1.70 -9.89 3.63
C HIS A 39 -0.76 -9.43 4.75
N ASP A 40 -0.17 -10.39 5.47
CA ASP A 40 0.84 -10.16 6.51
C ASP A 40 2.05 -9.31 6.07
N ASN A 41 2.33 -9.25 4.76
CA ASN A 41 3.44 -8.49 4.18
C ASN A 41 3.08 -7.01 3.94
N PHE A 42 1.87 -6.57 4.28
CA PHE A 42 1.45 -5.19 4.06
C PHE A 42 2.34 -4.17 4.80
N SER A 43 2.93 -4.55 5.94
CA SER A 43 3.91 -3.73 6.66
C SER A 43 5.17 -3.43 5.85
N SER A 44 5.68 -4.42 5.09
CA SER A 44 6.82 -4.23 4.18
C SER A 44 6.45 -3.29 3.04
N ILE A 45 5.26 -3.45 2.45
CA ILE A 45 4.75 -2.56 1.39
C ILE A 45 4.66 -1.11 1.90
N VAL A 46 4.14 -0.92 3.10
CA VAL A 46 4.06 0.39 3.76
C VAL A 46 5.46 1.00 3.98
N SER A 47 6.44 0.17 4.33
CA SER A 47 7.83 0.60 4.49
C SER A 47 8.47 1.01 3.16
N ASP A 48 8.20 0.27 2.08
CA ASP A 48 8.67 0.60 0.73
C ASP A 48 8.04 1.90 0.21
N ILE A 49 6.75 2.13 0.47
CA ILE A 49 6.07 3.39 0.17
C ILE A 49 6.73 4.55 0.93
N GLY A 50 7.04 4.36 2.22
CA GLY A 50 7.77 5.34 3.03
C GLY A 50 9.17 5.65 2.47
N LEU A 51 9.89 4.62 2.02
CA LEU A 51 11.19 4.77 1.35
C LEU A 51 11.06 5.60 0.07
N LEU A 52 10.12 5.28 -0.82
CA LEU A 52 9.90 6.05 -2.06
C LEU A 52 9.60 7.53 -1.77
N HIS A 53 8.79 7.80 -0.73
CA HIS A 53 8.50 9.16 -0.30
C HIS A 53 9.76 9.88 0.19
N SER A 54 10.58 9.23 1.04
CA SER A 54 11.84 9.80 1.54
C SER A 54 12.87 10.08 0.44
N LEU A 55 12.82 9.34 -0.67
CA LEU A 55 13.65 9.56 -1.86
C LEU A 55 13.21 10.76 -2.70
N GLY A 56 12.06 11.37 -2.35
CA GLY A 56 11.50 12.57 -2.96
C GLY A 56 10.47 12.28 -4.07
N ILE A 57 9.90 11.08 -4.12
CA ILE A 57 8.84 10.73 -5.07
C ILE A 57 7.48 11.13 -4.46
N ARG A 58 6.62 11.77 -5.25
CA ARG A 58 5.25 12.10 -4.84
C ARG A 58 4.35 10.89 -5.06
N LEU A 59 3.61 10.47 -4.05
CA LEU A 59 2.84 9.23 -4.10
C LEU A 59 1.33 9.52 -4.07
N VAL A 60 0.60 8.82 -4.92
CA VAL A 60 -0.86 8.69 -4.86
C VAL A 60 -1.16 7.22 -4.67
N VAL A 61 -1.68 6.84 -3.50
CA VAL A 61 -2.05 5.46 -3.21
C VAL A 61 -3.55 5.29 -3.46
N VAL A 62 -3.88 4.38 -4.38
CA VAL A 62 -5.25 3.93 -4.67
C VAL A 62 -5.38 2.53 -4.11
N TYR A 63 -6.52 2.20 -3.49
CA TYR A 63 -6.72 0.86 -2.96
C TYR A 63 -8.08 0.29 -3.35
N GLY A 64 -8.09 -1.02 -3.59
CA GLY A 64 -9.29 -1.83 -3.66
C GLY A 64 -9.72 -2.29 -2.27
N ALA A 65 -10.96 -2.75 -2.16
CA ALA A 65 -11.54 -3.22 -0.91
C ALA A 65 -12.40 -4.48 -1.11
N ARG A 66 -12.18 -5.24 -2.19
CA ARG A 66 -13.06 -6.34 -2.59
C ARG A 66 -13.25 -7.39 -1.48
N PRO A 67 -12.18 -7.99 -0.90
CA PRO A 67 -12.35 -8.99 0.16
C PRO A 67 -13.00 -8.41 1.41
N GLN A 68 -12.69 -7.15 1.77
CA GLN A 68 -13.27 -6.50 2.95
C GLN A 68 -14.75 -6.18 2.78
N ILE A 69 -15.15 -5.79 1.56
CA ILE A 69 -16.56 -5.61 1.26
C ILE A 69 -17.27 -6.96 1.25
N ASP A 70 -16.70 -8.00 0.62
CA ASP A 70 -17.32 -9.32 0.58
C ASP A 70 -17.50 -9.90 2.01
N ALA A 71 -16.52 -9.69 2.90
CA ALA A 71 -16.63 -10.04 4.32
C ALA A 71 -17.74 -9.25 5.03
N ASN A 72 -17.84 -7.94 4.80
CA ASN A 72 -18.88 -7.10 5.41
C ASN A 72 -20.29 -7.47 4.90
N LEU A 73 -20.42 -7.78 3.61
CA LEU A 73 -21.65 -8.27 3.00
C LEU A 73 -22.09 -9.60 3.61
N ALA A 74 -21.17 -10.55 3.74
CA ALA A 74 -21.42 -11.85 4.34
C ALA A 74 -21.87 -11.74 5.81
N ALA A 75 -21.22 -10.87 6.59
CA ALA A 75 -21.59 -10.60 7.99
C ALA A 75 -23.01 -10.03 8.15
N HIS A 76 -23.55 -9.39 7.10
CA HIS A 76 -24.90 -8.82 7.07
C HIS A 76 -25.89 -9.68 6.28
N HIS A 77 -25.53 -10.94 5.97
CA HIS A 77 -26.31 -11.90 5.19
C HIS A 77 -26.82 -11.30 3.87
N HIS A 78 -25.96 -10.54 3.19
CA HIS A 78 -26.28 -9.92 1.91
C HIS A 78 -25.37 -10.51 0.82
N GLU A 79 -25.95 -11.28 -0.09
CA GLU A 79 -25.19 -11.98 -1.12
C GLU A 79 -24.66 -11.03 -2.21
N PRO A 80 -23.35 -11.08 -2.55
CA PRO A 80 -22.80 -10.23 -3.59
C PRO A 80 -23.21 -10.73 -4.98
N ILE A 81 -23.78 -9.83 -5.79
CA ILE A 81 -24.14 -10.12 -7.19
C ILE A 81 -23.08 -9.49 -8.11
N TYR A 82 -22.65 -10.25 -9.12
CA TYR A 82 -21.72 -9.79 -10.14
C TYR A 82 -22.31 -9.89 -11.54
N HIS A 83 -22.11 -8.86 -12.35
CA HIS A 83 -22.37 -8.86 -13.78
C HIS A 83 -21.09 -8.47 -14.52
N LYS A 84 -20.57 -9.36 -15.38
CA LYS A 84 -19.34 -9.13 -16.15
C LYS A 84 -18.17 -8.63 -15.28
N ASN A 85 -17.89 -9.35 -14.18
CA ASN A 85 -16.85 -9.02 -13.20
C ASN A 85 -17.03 -7.69 -12.45
N THR A 86 -18.14 -6.99 -12.66
CA THR A 86 -18.49 -5.77 -11.92
C THR A 86 -19.54 -6.10 -10.88
N ARG A 87 -19.33 -5.67 -9.63
CA ARG A 87 -20.32 -5.87 -8.58
C ARG A 87 -21.55 -5.02 -8.87
N VAL A 88 -22.73 -5.64 -8.82
CA VAL A 88 -24.00 -4.91 -8.78
C VAL A 88 -24.18 -4.43 -7.35
N THR A 89 -24.23 -3.11 -7.16
CA THR A 89 -24.28 -2.48 -5.84
C THR A 89 -25.62 -1.79 -5.68
N ASP A 90 -26.52 -2.39 -4.91
CA ASP A 90 -27.77 -1.75 -4.49
C ASP A 90 -27.54 -0.77 -3.32
N ALA A 91 -28.61 -0.13 -2.84
CA ALA A 91 -28.51 0.85 -1.76
C ALA A 91 -27.97 0.26 -0.45
N LYS A 92 -28.32 -0.99 -0.11
CA LYS A 92 -27.84 -1.65 1.11
C LYS A 92 -26.38 -2.03 0.96
N ALA A 93 -26.00 -2.62 -0.17
CA ALA A 93 -24.62 -2.95 -0.49
C ALA A 93 -23.73 -1.70 -0.50
N LEU A 94 -24.22 -0.56 -0.99
CA LEU A 94 -23.46 0.69 -1.04
C LEU A 94 -23.09 1.20 0.36
N GLU A 95 -24.00 1.11 1.34
CA GLU A 95 -23.68 1.51 2.72
C GLU A 95 -22.60 0.59 3.33
N LEU A 96 -22.69 -0.71 3.09
CA LEU A 96 -21.67 -1.67 3.55
C LEU A 96 -20.32 -1.47 2.84
N VAL A 97 -20.34 -1.09 1.56
CA VAL A 97 -19.15 -0.71 0.79
C VAL A 97 -18.49 0.53 1.40
N LYS A 98 -19.26 1.58 1.71
CA LYS A 98 -18.75 2.82 2.31
C LYS A 98 -18.09 2.56 3.66
N GLN A 99 -18.69 1.70 4.49
CA GLN A 99 -18.13 1.29 5.77
C GLN A 99 -16.77 0.61 5.60
N ALA A 100 -16.69 -0.41 4.73
CA ALA A 100 -15.44 -1.12 4.47
C ALA A 100 -14.36 -0.19 3.91
N ALA A 101 -14.71 0.66 2.93
CA ALA A 101 -13.77 1.61 2.34
C ALA A 101 -13.27 2.66 3.35
N GLY A 102 -14.15 3.14 4.23
CA GLY A 102 -13.80 4.10 5.29
C GLY A 102 -12.89 3.50 6.35
N LEU A 103 -13.17 2.26 6.79
CA LEU A 103 -12.29 1.52 7.69
C LEU A 103 -10.90 1.35 7.08
N LEU A 104 -10.83 0.90 5.82
CA LEU A 104 -9.55 0.71 5.12
C LEU A 104 -8.78 2.02 4.97
N GLN A 105 -9.46 3.12 4.65
CA GLN A 105 -8.82 4.43 4.57
C GLN A 105 -8.10 4.76 5.87
N LEU A 106 -8.77 4.57 7.02
CA LEU A 106 -8.22 4.86 8.33
C LEU A 106 -7.04 3.94 8.65
N ASP A 107 -7.17 2.64 8.41
CA ASP A 107 -6.12 1.67 8.66
C ASP A 107 -4.86 1.92 7.83
N ILE A 108 -5.02 2.16 6.51
CA ILE A 108 -3.91 2.47 5.61
C ILE A 108 -3.23 3.78 6.04
N THR A 109 -4.03 4.82 6.34
CA THR A 109 -3.50 6.12 6.77
C THR A 109 -2.73 6.00 8.08
N ALA A 110 -3.24 5.22 9.04
CA ALA A 110 -2.57 5.00 10.32
C ALA A 110 -1.21 4.32 10.13
N ARG A 111 -1.14 3.25 9.32
CA ARG A 111 0.10 2.52 9.05
C ARG A 111 1.12 3.39 8.31
N LEU A 112 0.68 4.18 7.33
CA LEU A 112 1.55 5.13 6.61
C LEU A 112 2.06 6.26 7.52
N SER A 113 1.25 6.72 8.46
CA SER A 113 1.66 7.77 9.41
C SER A 113 2.77 7.29 10.35
N MET A 114 2.77 5.99 10.69
CA MET A 114 3.80 5.37 11.53
C MET A 114 5.09 5.04 10.77
N SER A 115 5.04 4.86 9.45
CA SER A 115 6.17 4.34 8.68
C SER A 115 7.34 5.31 8.56
N LEU A 116 7.09 6.61 8.65
CA LEU A 116 8.15 7.65 8.64
C LEU A 116 9.13 7.50 9.81
N ASN A 117 8.69 6.92 10.94
CA ASN A 117 9.51 6.70 12.13
C ASN A 117 10.36 5.41 12.06
N ASN A 118 10.18 4.57 11.03
CA ASN A 118 10.85 3.27 10.91
C ASN A 118 11.62 3.12 9.58
N THR A 119 11.90 4.22 8.87
CA THR A 119 12.66 4.12 7.61
C THR A 119 14.15 3.87 7.88
N PRO A 120 14.83 3.04 7.07
CA PRO A 120 16.28 2.81 7.18
C PRO A 120 17.15 4.06 7.01
N LEU A 121 16.56 5.18 6.56
CA LEU A 121 17.21 6.48 6.36
C LEU A 121 17.17 7.36 7.62
N GLN A 122 16.65 6.86 8.74
CA GLN A 122 16.64 7.58 10.03
C GLN A 122 17.99 7.51 10.79
N GLY A 123 19.08 7.14 10.11
CA GLY A 123 20.44 7.09 10.65
C GLY A 123 21.47 7.50 9.61
#